data_AF-A0A317CAH7-F1
#
_entry.id   AF-A0A317CAH7-F1
#
_cell.length_a   1.000
_cell.length_b   1.000
_cell.length_c   1.000
_cell.angle_alpha   90.00
_cell.angle_beta   90.00
_cell.angle_gamma   90.00
#
_symmetry.space_group_name_H-M   'P 1'
#
loop_
_entity.id
_entity.type
_entity.pdbx_description
1 polymer ?
#
loop_
_entity_poly.entity_id
_entity_poly.type
_entity_poly.pdbx_seq_one_letter_code
_entity_poly.pdbx_strand_id
1 'polypeptide(L)'
;MLTDAIIDFFDLAEAEGRLLKKKVVETLVVALLVSMAAAMLLTGLGLILTSLYHALANVLPPSVVFLLMAILSILMAGGILWVAIKLNRRQ
;
A
#
# COMPACT_ATOMS: atom_id res chain seq x y z
N MET A 1 -2.63 2.08 -51.35
CA MET A 1 -2.94 0.74 -50.79
C MET A 1 -1.93 0.29 -49.75
N LEU A 2 -0.66 -0.01 -50.07
CA LEU A 2 0.33 -0.33 -49.01
C LEU A 2 0.75 0.89 -48.18
N THR A 3 0.91 2.05 -48.82
CA THR A 3 1.33 3.28 -48.15
C THR A 3 0.28 3.78 -47.15
N ASP A 4 -1.01 3.69 -47.50
CA ASP A 4 -2.10 4.08 -46.59
C ASP A 4 -2.16 3.19 -45.35
N ALA A 5 -1.94 1.88 -45.52
CA ALA A 5 -1.95 0.94 -44.39
C ALA A 5 -0.79 1.19 -43.42
N ILE A 6 0.37 1.64 -43.91
CA ILE A 6 1.53 1.99 -43.06
C ILE A 6 1.28 3.29 -42.31
N ILE A 7 0.64 4.27 -42.94
CA ILE A 7 0.27 5.55 -42.31
C ILE A 7 -0.77 5.31 -41.20
N ASP A 8 -1.79 4.51 -41.48
CA ASP A 8 -2.85 4.17 -40.50
C ASP A 8 -2.28 3.41 -39.28
N PHE A 9 -1.28 2.54 -39.50
CA PHE A 9 -0.59 1.83 -38.41
C PHE A 9 0.21 2.77 -37.49
N PHE A 10 0.86 3.79 -38.07
CA PHE A 10 1.60 4.79 -37.31
C PHE A 10 0.68 5.75 -36.55
N ASP A 11 -0.43 6.19 -37.16
CA ASP A 11 -1.45 7.01 -36.47
C ASP A 11 -2.09 6.24 -35.32
N LEU A 12 -2.36 4.94 -35.49
CA LEU A 12 -2.87 4.08 -34.43
C LEU A 12 -1.85 3.90 -33.30
N ALA A 13 -0.57 3.69 -33.64
CA ALA A 13 0.52 3.59 -32.66
C ALA A 13 0.76 4.91 -31.91
N GLU A 14 0.61 6.07 -32.56
CA GLU A 14 0.70 7.38 -31.93
C GLU A 14 -0.50 7.63 -30.98
N ALA A 15 -1.71 7.22 -31.40
CA ALA A 15 -2.91 7.31 -30.57
C ALA A 15 -2.80 6.43 -29.31
N GLU A 16 -2.34 5.18 -29.45
CA GLU A 16 -2.09 4.28 -28.33
C GLU A 16 -0.95 4.78 -27.44
N GLY A 17 0.14 5.28 -28.03
CA GLY A 17 1.26 5.86 -27.29
C GLY A 17 0.87 7.09 -26.45
N ARG A 18 -0.03 7.94 -26.97
CA ARG A 18 -0.57 9.10 -26.25
C ARG A 18 -1.50 8.69 -25.11
N LEU A 19 -2.33 7.67 -25.32
CA LEU A 19 -3.17 7.07 -24.28
C LEU A 19 -2.33 6.39 -23.20
N LEU A 20 -1.27 5.67 -23.57
CA LEU A 20 -0.34 5.04 -22.63
C LEU A 20 0.36 6.09 -21.77
N LYS A 21 0.89 7.16 -22.37
CA LYS A 21 1.54 8.24 -21.61
C LYS A 21 0.61 8.82 -20.55
N LYS A 22 -0.64 9.11 -20.91
CA LYS A 22 -1.62 9.68 -19.98
C LYS A 22 -1.97 8.71 -18.86
N LYS A 23 -2.21 7.44 -19.19
CA LYS A 23 -2.58 6.40 -18.23
C LYS A 23 -1.42 6.03 -17.30
N VAL A 24 -0.18 6.03 -17.80
CA VAL A 24 1.03 5.80 -17.00
C VAL A 24 1.24 6.92 -16.01
N VAL A 25 1.14 8.19 -16.42
CA VAL A 25 1.27 9.33 -15.50
C VAL A 25 0.20 9.27 -14.41
N GLU A 26 -1.06 9.00 -14.77
CA GLU A 26 -2.15 8.88 -13.81
C GLU A 26 -1.91 7.72 -12.81
N THR A 27 -1.53 6.55 -13.31
CA THR A 27 -1.23 5.38 -12.47
C THR A 27 -0.05 5.66 -11.54
N LEU A 28 0.98 6.37 -12.02
CA LEU A 28 2.16 6.72 -11.24
C LEU A 28 1.81 7.71 -10.12
N VAL A 29 0.96 8.70 -10.40
CA VAL A 29 0.46 9.63 -9.38
C VAL A 29 -0.37 8.91 -8.33
N VAL A 30 -1.30 8.03 -8.72
CA VAL A 30 -2.10 7.24 -7.77
C VAL A 30 -1.20 6.34 -6.92
N ALA A 31 -0.24 5.65 -7.55
CA ALA A 31 0.71 4.80 -6.82
C ALA A 31 1.55 5.60 -5.82
N LEU A 32 1.96 6.82 -6.18
CA LEU A 32 2.72 7.71 -5.30
C LEU A 32 1.87 8.23 -4.13
N LEU A 33 0.61 8.57 -4.36
CA LEU A 33 -0.31 8.97 -3.29
C LEU A 33 -0.60 7.82 -2.33
N VAL A 34 -0.82 6.61 -2.86
CA VAL A 34 -1.07 5.39 -2.06
C VAL A 34 0.17 5.03 -1.23
N SER A 35 1.37 5.12 -1.80
CA SER A 35 2.61 4.83 -1.06
C SER A 35 2.85 5.85 0.05
N MET A 36 2.57 7.14 -0.19
CA MET A 36 2.66 8.19 0.82
C MET A 36 1.64 7.98 1.94
N ALA A 37 0.39 7.65 1.60
CA ALA A 37 -0.63 7.31 2.58
C ALA A 37 -0.25 6.07 3.41
N ALA A 38 0.31 5.03 2.77
CA ALA A 38 0.81 3.84 3.46
C ALA A 38 1.94 4.18 4.44
N ALA A 39 2.88 5.04 4.05
CA ALA A 39 3.96 5.50 4.93
C ALA A 39 3.43 6.29 6.14
N MET A 40 2.46 7.19 5.93
CA MET A 40 1.82 7.94 7.01
C MET A 40 1.04 7.02 7.97
N LEU A 41 0.37 6.00 7.45
CA LEU A 41 -0.28 4.98 8.27
C LEU A 41 0.71 4.18 9.10
N LEU A 42 1.82 3.74 8.49
CA LEU A 42 2.83 2.93 9.15
C LEU A 42 3.53 3.71 10.27
N THR A 43 3.85 4.99 10.03
CA THR A 43 4.38 5.89 11.06
C THR A 43 3.38 6.14 12.19
N GLY A 44 2.10 6.37 11.86
CA GLY A 44 1.03 6.52 12.84
C GLY A 44 0.86 5.29 13.73
N LEU A 45 0.87 4.10 13.15
CA LEU A 45 0.81 2.83 13.89
C LEU A 45 2.01 2.67 14.83
N GLY A 46 3.22 3.01 14.37
CA GLY A 46 4.42 3.01 15.19
C GLY A 46 4.28 3.94 16.41
N LEU A 47 3.83 5.18 16.19
CA LEU A 47 3.62 6.14 17.28
C LEU A 47 2.55 5.69 18.27
N ILE A 48 1.46 5.08 17.81
CA ILE A 48 0.42 4.51 18.67
C ILE A 48 1.00 3.40 19.55
N LEU A 49 1.76 2.47 18.98
CA LEU A 49 2.45 1.41 19.71
C LEU A 49 3.44 1.98 20.74
N THR A 50 4.25 2.97 20.37
CA THR A 50 5.20 3.62 21.29
C THR A 50 4.49 4.32 22.43
N SER A 51 3.41 5.06 22.15
CA SER A 51 2.62 5.75 23.17
C SER A 51 1.96 4.76 24.13
N LEU A 52 1.37 3.68 23.59
CA LEU A 52 0.77 2.63 24.39
C LEU A 52 1.81 1.91 25.26
N TYR A 53 3.02 1.68 24.75
CA TYR A 53 4.13 1.12 25.52
C TYR A 53 4.47 1.99 26.71
N HIS A 54 4.68 3.30 26.46
CA HIS A 54 4.99 4.24 27.54
C HIS A 54 3.87 4.32 28.58
N ALA A 55 2.61 4.33 28.16
CA ALA A 55 1.47 4.35 29.06
C ALA A 55 1.42 3.10 29.96
N LEU A 56 1.61 1.91 29.38
CA LEU A 56 1.61 0.65 30.13
C LEU A 56 2.84 0.50 31.03
N ALA A 57 4.02 0.90 30.56
CA ALA A 57 5.28 0.82 31.31
C ALA A 57 5.28 1.66 32.59
N ASN A 58 4.45 2.71 32.65
CA ASN A 58 4.30 3.52 33.86
C ASN A 58 3.46 2.85 34.97
N VAL A 59 2.64 1.85 34.62
CA VAL A 59 1.65 1.26 35.54
C VAL A 59 1.93 -0.21 35.83
N LEU A 60 2.56 -0.94 34.92
CA LEU A 60 2.74 -2.38 34.95
C LEU A 60 4.22 -2.78 34.99
N PRO A 61 4.54 -3.98 35.54
CA PRO A 61 5.90 -4.51 35.49
C PRO A 61 6.33 -4.80 34.04
N PRO A 62 7.63 -4.66 33.70
CA PRO A 62 8.10 -4.72 32.31
C PRO A 62 7.72 -6.01 31.58
N SER A 63 7.74 -7.15 32.28
CA SER A 63 7.40 -8.46 31.72
C SER A 63 5.97 -8.53 31.16
N VAL A 64 5.00 -7.95 31.87
CA VAL A 64 3.60 -7.94 31.45
C VAL A 64 3.40 -7.00 30.26
N VAL A 65 4.10 -5.87 30.24
CA VAL A 65 4.04 -4.91 29.13
C VAL A 65 4.54 -5.53 27.82
N PHE A 66 5.69 -6.21 27.86
CA PHE A 66 6.22 -6.89 26.67
C PHE A 66 5.31 -8.03 26.20
N LEU A 67 4.69 -8.78 27.12
CA LEU A 67 3.74 -9.82 26.78
C LEU A 67 2.50 -9.25 26.06
N LEU A 68 1.93 -8.17 26.58
CA LEU A 68 0.77 -7.50 25.96
C LEU A 68 1.13 -6.94 24.58
N MET A 69 2.31 -6.34 24.42
CA MET A 69 2.77 -5.84 23.13
C MET A 69 3.03 -6.94 22.11
N ALA A 70 3.56 -8.09 22.55
CA ALA A 70 3.74 -9.25 21.70
C ALA A 70 2.39 -9.77 21.20
N ILE A 71 1.40 -9.91 22.09
CA ILE A 71 0.05 -10.34 21.70
C ILE A 71 -0.58 -9.36 20.70
N LEU A 72 -0.53 -8.06 20.98
CA LEU A 72 -1.04 -7.02 20.08
C LEU A 72 -0.39 -7.08 18.70
N SER A 73 0.94 -7.24 18.66
CA SER A 73 1.71 -7.32 17.42
C SER A 73 1.34 -8.55 16.59
N ILE A 74 1.18 -9.72 17.24
CA ILE A 74 0.73 -10.95 16.57
C ILE A 74 -0.69 -10.79 16.03
N LEU A 75 -1.59 -10.17 16.80
CA LEU A 75 -2.98 -9.98 16.41
C LEU A 75 -3.09 -9.04 15.20
N MET A 76 -2.30 -7.95 15.18
CA MET A 76 -2.19 -7.06 14.03
C MET A 76 -1.62 -7.78 12.80
N ALA A 77 -0.51 -8.50 12.95
CA ALA A 77 0.10 -9.25 11.86
C ALA A 77 -0.85 -10.31 11.29
N GLY A 78 -1.53 -11.06 12.17
CA GLY A 78 -2.55 -12.04 11.79
C GLY A 78 -3.75 -11.41 11.09
N GLY A 79 -4.23 -10.26 11.56
CA GLY A 79 -5.31 -9.51 10.94
C GLY A 79 -4.95 -9.04 9.52
N ILE A 80 -3.75 -8.48 9.34
CA ILE A 80 -3.25 -8.06 8.03
C ILE A 80 -3.11 -9.25 7.07
N LEU A 81 -2.52 -10.36 7.54
CA LEU A 81 -2.40 -11.60 6.76
C LEU A 81 -3.77 -12.13 6.33
N TRP A 82 -4.75 -12.13 7.24
CA TRP A 82 -6.10 -12.59 6.92
C TRP A 82 -6.78 -11.72 5.86
N VAL A 83 -6.65 -10.39 5.96
CA VAL A 83 -7.19 -9.46 4.95
C VAL A 83 -6.48 -9.68 3.60
N ALA A 84 -5.16 -9.84 3.60
CA ALA A 84 -4.39 -10.12 2.39
C ALA A 84 -4.84 -11.43 1.71
N ILE A 85 -5.00 -12.51 2.47
CA ILE A 85 -5.50 -13.79 1.97
C ILE A 85 -6.93 -13.65 1.43
N LYS A 86 -7.80 -12.93 2.15
CA LYS A 86 -9.19 -12.72 1.73
C LYS A 86 -9.28 -11.92 0.43
N LEU A 87 -8.44 -10.91 0.26
CA LEU A 87 -8.37 -10.11 -0.96
C LEU A 87 -7.86 -10.95 -2.14
N ASN A 88 -6.82 -11.75 -1.94
CA ASN A 88 -6.26 -12.64 -2.95
C ASN A 88 -7.24 -13.74 -3.40
N ARG A 89 -8.19 -14.15 -2.55
CA ARG A 89 -9.26 -15.10 -2.93
C ARG A 89 -10.43 -14.47 -3.69
N ARG A 90 -10.51 -13.13 -3.72
CA ARG A 90 -11.61 -12.36 -4.34
C ARG A 90 -11.23 -11.78 -5.72
N GLN A 91 -9.94 -11.76 -6.05
CA GLN A 91 -9.43 -11.51 -7.41
C GLN A 91 -9.32 -12.84 -8.16
#